data_AF-A0A1J7IGC9-F1
#
_entry.id   AF-A0A1J7IGC9-F1
#
_cell.length_a   1.000
_cell.length_b   1.000
_cell.length_c   1.000
_cell.angle_alpha   90.00
_cell.angle_beta   90.00
_cell.angle_gamma   90.00
#
_symmetry.space_group_name_H-M   'P 1'
#
loop_
_entity.id
_entity.type
_entity.pdbx_description
1 polymer ?
#
loop_
_entity_poly.entity_id
_entity_poly.type
_entity_poly.pdbx_seq_one_letter_code
_entity_poly.pdbx_strand_id
1 'polypeptide(L)'
;MATLHYLPLSSPLSNSLHKSCSISAPSLIVHQSAHSSFNGQSLHLSCLRLPILTRNTCTRIPVIMMVQPKIQFIQGTDEQTIPDVRLTRSRDGTNGMAIFRFEQPSVFDSSGDVGDITGLYMIDEEGVLQSVDVNAKFVNGKPSGIEAKYIMRTPREWDRFMRFMERYSNASGLQFIKK
;
A
#
# COMPACT_ATOMS: atom_id res chain seq x y z
N MET A 1 33.58 32.18 37.70
CA MET A 1 32.12 32.36 37.92
C MET A 1 31.54 32.87 36.61
N ALA A 2 30.76 32.05 35.90
CA ALA A 2 30.13 32.44 34.65
C ALA A 2 28.67 31.94 34.67
N THR A 3 27.76 32.89 34.54
CA THR A 3 26.31 32.78 34.67
C THR A 3 25.66 32.31 33.37
N LEU A 4 24.91 31.20 33.42
CA LEU A 4 24.06 30.75 32.32
C LEU A 4 22.68 31.42 32.44
N HIS A 5 22.33 32.25 31.47
CA HIS A 5 21.01 32.87 31.33
C HIS A 5 20.11 31.96 30.48
N TYR A 6 19.00 31.50 31.07
CA TYR A 6 17.90 30.83 30.35
C TYR A 6 16.86 31.86 29.91
N LEU A 7 16.36 31.75 28.67
CA LEU A 7 15.20 32.49 28.17
C LEU A 7 14.04 31.51 27.87
N PRO A 8 12.83 31.74 28.37
CA PRO A 8 11.65 30.94 28.05
C PRO A 8 10.95 31.47 26.79
N LEU A 9 10.59 30.58 25.86
CA LEU A 9 9.73 30.90 24.73
C LEU A 9 8.33 30.29 24.98
N SER A 10 7.40 31.12 25.41
CA SER A 10 5.96 30.81 25.48
C SER A 10 5.26 31.36 24.23
N SER A 11 4.36 30.58 23.62
CA SER A 11 3.39 31.06 22.62
C SER A 11 1.95 30.74 23.08
N PRO A 12 0.98 31.67 22.91
CA PRO A 12 -0.42 31.45 23.28
C PRO A 12 -1.31 31.01 22.10
N LEU A 13 -2.39 30.29 22.45
CA LEU A 13 -3.59 30.04 21.63
C LEU A 13 -4.31 31.35 21.23
N SER A 14 -5.04 31.36 20.09
CA SER A 14 -6.51 31.59 20.03
C SER A 14 -7.05 32.14 18.68
N ASN A 15 -8.34 31.82 18.40
CA ASN A 15 -9.33 32.41 17.46
C ASN A 15 -9.24 32.02 15.96
N SER A 16 -10.33 31.91 15.17
CA SER A 16 -11.72 32.35 15.32
C SER A 16 -12.72 31.43 14.58
N LEU A 17 -13.97 31.50 15.04
CA LEU A 17 -15.19 30.92 14.48
C LEU A 17 -15.75 31.86 13.39
N HIS A 18 -16.05 31.38 12.18
CA HIS A 18 -16.85 32.12 11.21
C HIS A 18 -18.06 31.30 10.76
N LYS A 19 -19.21 31.64 11.34
CA LYS A 19 -20.55 31.38 10.81
C LYS A 19 -20.85 32.43 9.73
N SER A 20 -21.44 32.02 8.63
CA SER A 20 -22.11 32.90 7.67
C SER A 20 -23.60 32.56 7.62
N CYS A 21 -24.41 33.62 7.66
CA CYS A 21 -25.87 33.64 7.62
C CYS A 21 -26.26 34.50 6.41
N SER A 22 -27.25 34.07 5.62
CA SER A 22 -28.13 35.00 4.91
C SER A 22 -29.39 34.32 4.40
N ILE A 23 -30.49 35.04 4.60
CA ILE A 23 -31.88 34.77 4.30
C ILE A 23 -32.20 35.40 2.94
N SER A 24 -33.04 34.75 2.11
CA SER A 24 -33.99 35.46 1.25
C SER A 24 -35.11 34.53 0.77
N ALA A 25 -36.33 34.87 1.16
CA ALA A 25 -37.56 34.41 0.53
C ALA A 25 -37.76 35.10 -0.83
N PRO A 26 -38.64 34.56 -1.68
CA PRO A 26 -39.83 35.35 -1.99
C PRO A 26 -41.12 34.53 -1.93
N SER A 27 -42.15 35.21 -1.45
CA SER A 27 -43.57 34.89 -1.57
C SER A 27 -44.03 34.96 -3.02
N LEU A 28 -44.94 34.08 -3.42
CA LEU A 28 -46.02 34.38 -4.37
C LEU A 28 -47.19 33.43 -4.10
N ILE A 29 -48.27 34.02 -3.59
CA ILE A 29 -49.61 33.45 -3.52
C ILE A 29 -50.28 33.70 -4.86
N VAL A 30 -50.84 32.67 -5.49
CA VAL A 30 -51.97 32.80 -6.42
C VAL A 30 -52.95 31.67 -6.11
N HIS A 31 -54.13 32.06 -5.63
CA HIS A 31 -55.31 31.22 -5.49
C HIS A 31 -55.89 30.92 -6.88
N GLN A 32 -56.46 29.73 -7.08
CA GLN A 32 -57.88 29.59 -7.43
C GLN A 32 -58.27 28.11 -7.46
N SER A 33 -59.10 27.75 -6.49
CA SER A 33 -59.96 26.57 -6.52
C SER A 33 -61.10 26.84 -7.50
N ALA A 34 -61.32 25.93 -8.46
CA ALA A 34 -62.56 25.83 -9.21
C ALA A 34 -62.86 24.35 -9.51
N HIS A 35 -64.10 23.99 -9.22
CA HIS A 35 -64.71 22.67 -9.23
C HIS A 35 -64.62 21.94 -10.58
N SER A 36 -64.39 20.62 -10.56
CA SER A 36 -64.95 19.72 -11.57
C SER A 36 -64.91 18.26 -11.10
N SER A 37 -66.09 17.66 -10.99
CA SER A 37 -66.33 16.24 -10.78
C SER A 37 -66.56 15.61 -12.15
N PHE A 38 -65.56 14.95 -12.73
CA PHE A 38 -65.78 14.13 -13.91
C PHE A 38 -64.90 12.88 -13.84
N ASN A 39 -65.58 11.73 -13.88
CA ASN A 39 -65.00 10.40 -13.89
C ASN A 39 -64.12 10.23 -15.14
N GLY A 40 -62.81 10.24 -14.95
CA GLY A 40 -61.83 9.81 -15.93
C GLY A 40 -60.70 9.13 -15.18
N GLN A 41 -60.62 7.81 -15.28
CA GLN A 41 -59.46 7.06 -14.80
C GLN A 41 -58.22 7.52 -15.57
N SER A 42 -57.42 8.37 -14.94
CA SER A 42 -56.03 8.56 -15.34
C SER A 42 -55.25 7.37 -14.79
N LEU A 43 -54.85 6.46 -15.69
CA LEU A 43 -53.88 5.43 -15.38
C LEU A 43 -52.52 6.12 -15.24
N HIS A 44 -52.25 6.65 -14.06
CA HIS A 44 -50.94 7.10 -13.67
C HIS A 44 -50.05 5.87 -13.54
N LEU A 45 -49.36 5.52 -14.63
CA LEU A 45 -48.26 4.55 -14.60
C LEU A 45 -47.35 4.94 -13.45
N SER A 46 -47.27 4.07 -12.44
CA SER A 46 -46.26 4.17 -11.42
C SER A 46 -44.91 4.15 -12.12
N CYS A 47 -44.31 5.32 -12.29
CA CYS A 47 -42.89 5.41 -12.59
C CYS A 47 -42.20 4.68 -11.44
N LEU A 48 -41.76 3.45 -11.72
CA LEU A 48 -40.93 2.66 -10.82
C LEU A 48 -39.71 3.52 -10.54
N ARG A 49 -39.71 4.19 -9.39
CA ARG A 49 -38.50 4.79 -8.83
C ARG A 49 -37.57 3.63 -8.52
N LEU A 50 -36.78 3.26 -9.51
CA LEU A 50 -35.60 2.45 -9.32
C LEU A 50 -34.79 3.14 -8.22
N PRO A 51 -34.38 2.42 -7.16
CA PRO A 51 -33.48 2.98 -6.19
C PRO A 51 -32.22 3.39 -6.95
N ILE A 52 -31.86 4.67 -6.79
CA ILE A 52 -30.55 5.19 -7.16
C ILE A 52 -29.55 4.21 -6.53
N LEU A 53 -28.89 3.41 -7.38
CA LEU A 53 -27.68 2.71 -6.99
C LEU A 53 -26.78 3.78 -6.41
N THR A 54 -26.61 3.73 -5.10
CA THR A 54 -25.66 4.55 -4.38
C THR A 54 -24.35 4.44 -5.13
N ARG A 55 -24.02 5.55 -5.81
CA ARG A 55 -22.76 5.75 -6.50
C ARG A 55 -21.69 5.44 -5.48
N ASN A 56 -21.09 4.26 -5.59
CA ASN A 56 -19.93 3.88 -4.82
C ASN A 56 -19.01 5.10 -4.89
N THR A 57 -18.76 5.71 -3.73
CA THR A 57 -17.74 6.72 -3.62
C THR A 57 -16.49 6.03 -4.13
N CYS A 58 -16.10 6.35 -5.37
CA CYS A 58 -14.76 6.14 -5.83
C CYS A 58 -13.92 6.91 -4.81
N THR A 59 -13.40 6.18 -3.83
CA THR A 59 -12.31 6.63 -3.00
C THR A 59 -11.36 7.33 -3.96
N ARG A 60 -11.09 8.60 -3.73
CA ARG A 60 -10.04 9.31 -4.46
C ARG A 60 -8.77 8.55 -4.16
N ILE A 61 -8.46 7.58 -5.02
CA ILE A 61 -7.23 6.80 -4.98
C ILE A 61 -6.16 7.87 -5.16
N PRO A 62 -5.30 8.14 -4.15
CA PRO A 62 -4.10 8.90 -4.44
C PRO A 62 -3.42 8.12 -5.56
N VAL A 63 -3.05 8.79 -6.66
CA VAL A 63 -2.35 8.16 -7.78
C VAL A 63 -1.08 7.55 -7.20
N ILE A 64 -1.16 6.27 -6.83
CA ILE A 64 -0.03 5.52 -6.35
C ILE A 64 0.88 5.46 -7.57
N MET A 65 2.05 6.06 -7.45
CA MET A 65 3.10 5.93 -8.46
C MET A 65 3.24 4.44 -8.75
N MET A 66 3.11 4.02 -10.01
CA MET A 66 3.22 2.61 -10.39
C MET A 66 4.67 2.14 -10.18
N VAL A 67 5.02 1.86 -8.94
CA VAL A 67 6.31 1.28 -8.57
C VAL A 67 6.20 -0.21 -8.83
N GLN A 68 6.91 -0.69 -9.84
CA GLN A 68 7.02 -2.12 -10.09
C GLN A 68 7.68 -2.79 -8.87
N PRO A 69 7.12 -3.92 -8.39
CA PRO A 69 7.66 -4.63 -7.26
C PRO A 69 9.02 -5.20 -7.64
N LYS A 70 10.04 -4.95 -6.81
CA LYS A 70 11.42 -5.31 -7.10
C LYS A 70 12.17 -5.72 -5.85
N ILE A 71 13.21 -6.52 -6.05
CA ILE A 71 14.12 -6.96 -5.00
C ILE A 71 15.48 -6.32 -5.28
N GLN A 72 16.15 -5.85 -4.25
CA GLN A 72 17.49 -5.30 -4.33
C GLN A 72 18.36 -5.89 -3.21
N PHE A 73 19.60 -6.21 -3.54
CA PHE A 73 20.63 -6.52 -2.54
C PHE A 73 21.47 -5.29 -2.16
N ILE A 74 21.53 -4.34 -3.09
CA ILE A 74 22.27 -3.10 -3.00
C ILE A 74 21.29 -2.01 -3.41
N GLN A 75 21.13 -1.00 -2.56
CA GLN A 75 20.14 0.04 -2.80
C GLN A 75 20.38 0.73 -4.15
N GLY A 76 19.34 0.76 -4.98
CA GLY A 76 19.40 1.33 -6.33
C GLY A 76 19.76 0.33 -7.43
N THR A 77 20.14 -0.90 -7.11
CA THR A 77 20.39 -1.97 -8.09
C THR A 77 19.30 -3.03 -8.01
N ASP A 78 18.51 -3.15 -9.07
CA ASP A 78 17.42 -4.10 -9.18
C ASP A 78 17.96 -5.49 -9.52
N GLU A 79 17.59 -6.49 -8.72
CA GLU A 79 17.96 -7.88 -8.93
C GLU A 79 17.03 -8.51 -9.98
N GLN A 80 17.63 -9.05 -11.04
CA GLN A 80 16.90 -9.65 -12.17
C GLN A 80 16.61 -11.13 -11.97
N THR A 81 17.38 -11.80 -11.11
CA THR A 81 17.25 -13.23 -10.87
C THR A 81 16.04 -13.52 -10.01
N ILE A 82 15.18 -14.42 -10.47
CA ILE A 82 13.99 -14.83 -9.74
C ILE A 82 14.36 -15.82 -8.63
N PRO A 83 14.04 -15.55 -7.36
CA PRO A 83 14.36 -16.46 -6.27
C PRO A 83 13.41 -17.64 -6.16
N ASP A 84 13.92 -18.76 -5.63
CA ASP A 84 13.10 -19.76 -4.96
C ASP A 84 12.73 -19.24 -3.56
N VAL A 85 11.43 -19.20 -3.27
CA VAL A 85 10.88 -18.64 -2.03
C VAL A 85 10.22 -19.73 -1.22
N ARG A 86 10.76 -19.99 -0.04
CA ARG A 86 10.19 -20.94 0.92
C ARG A 86 9.65 -20.22 2.14
N LEU A 87 8.36 -20.39 2.39
CA LEU A 87 7.71 -19.91 3.60
C LEU A 87 7.70 -20.98 4.69
N THR A 88 8.02 -20.56 5.91
CA THR A 88 7.92 -21.37 7.12
C THR A 88 7.14 -20.57 8.17
N ARG A 89 6.30 -21.25 8.93
CA ARG A 89 5.54 -20.65 10.04
C ARG A 89 5.68 -21.53 11.27
N SER A 90 5.82 -20.93 12.45
CA SER A 90 5.82 -21.65 13.71
C SER A 90 4.49 -22.39 13.92
N ARG A 91 4.50 -23.44 14.75
CA ARG A 91 3.27 -24.18 15.11
C ARG A 91 2.23 -23.27 15.75
N ASP A 92 2.68 -22.31 16.55
CA ASP A 92 1.83 -21.33 17.23
C ASP A 92 1.31 -20.24 16.29
N GLY A 93 1.82 -20.17 15.05
CA GLY A 93 1.38 -19.23 14.03
C GLY A 93 1.82 -17.78 14.24
N THR A 94 2.54 -17.48 15.33
CA THR A 94 2.98 -16.13 15.71
C THR A 94 4.18 -15.64 14.91
N ASN A 95 5.12 -16.54 14.61
CA ASN A 95 6.36 -16.21 13.91
C ASN A 95 6.36 -16.87 12.54
N GLY A 96 6.59 -16.07 11.51
CA GLY A 96 6.81 -16.50 10.14
C GLY A 96 8.25 -16.24 9.70
N MET A 97 8.73 -16.98 8.73
CA MET A 97 10.00 -16.73 8.07
C MET A 97 9.87 -17.04 6.58
N ALA A 98 10.31 -16.12 5.74
CA ALA A 98 10.52 -16.35 4.32
C ALA A 98 12.01 -16.55 4.07
N ILE A 99 12.36 -17.60 3.35
CA ILE A 99 13.72 -17.89 2.91
C ILE A 99 13.74 -17.71 1.40
N PHE A 100 14.61 -16.83 0.92
CA PHE A 100 14.85 -16.57 -0.48
C PHE A 100 16.16 -17.21 -0.90
N ARG A 101 16.16 -17.91 -2.03
CA ARG A 101 17.35 -18.52 -2.62
C ARG A 101 17.49 -18.04 -4.04
N PHE A 102 18.60 -17.37 -4.31
CA PHE A 102 18.96 -16.91 -5.63
C PHE A 102 20.12 -17.76 -6.13
N GLU A 103 19.91 -18.47 -7.23
CA GLU A 103 20.96 -19.17 -7.95
C GLU A 103 21.59 -18.20 -8.93
N GLN A 104 22.91 -18.01 -8.85
CA GLN A 104 23.65 -17.09 -9.73
C GLN A 104 23.02 -15.68 -9.82
N PRO A 105 22.87 -14.97 -8.69
CA PRO A 105 22.27 -13.64 -8.69
C PRO A 105 23.10 -12.66 -9.51
N SER A 106 22.41 -11.78 -10.24
CA SER A 106 22.99 -10.79 -11.15
C SER A 106 23.86 -9.75 -10.43
N VAL A 107 23.68 -9.60 -9.12
CA VAL A 107 24.57 -8.81 -8.27
C VAL A 107 26.04 -9.27 -8.32
N PHE A 108 26.30 -10.55 -8.64
CA PHE A 108 27.68 -11.06 -8.77
C PHE A 108 28.32 -10.76 -10.13
N ASP A 109 27.52 -10.53 -11.17
CA ASP A 109 28.02 -10.21 -12.52
C ASP A 109 28.45 -8.74 -12.64
N SER A 110 28.03 -7.92 -11.68
CA SER A 110 28.40 -6.52 -11.57
C SER A 110 29.83 -6.39 -11.07
N SER A 111 30.80 -6.50 -11.99
CA SER A 111 32.22 -6.49 -11.70
C SER A 111 32.70 -5.15 -11.13
N GLY A 112 32.62 -4.98 -9.81
CA GLY A 112 33.37 -3.97 -9.04
C GLY A 112 32.72 -2.60 -8.85
N ASP A 113 31.71 -2.24 -9.66
CA ASP A 113 31.06 -0.92 -9.59
C ASP A 113 29.83 -0.88 -8.66
N VAL A 114 29.30 -2.05 -8.30
CA VAL A 114 28.08 -2.21 -7.51
C VAL A 114 28.53 -2.67 -6.14
N GLY A 115 28.24 -1.87 -5.11
CA GLY A 115 28.86 -1.96 -3.77
C GLY A 115 28.65 -3.28 -3.02
N ASP A 116 28.98 -3.29 -1.73
CA ASP A 116 28.81 -4.51 -0.91
C ASP A 116 27.32 -4.84 -0.69
N ILE A 117 26.99 -6.12 -0.62
CA ILE A 117 25.64 -6.60 -0.29
C ILE A 117 25.33 -6.19 1.17
N THR A 118 24.43 -5.23 1.35
CA THR A 118 24.08 -4.69 2.67
C THR A 118 22.85 -5.36 3.29
N GLY A 119 21.98 -5.94 2.47
CA GLY A 119 20.75 -6.56 2.92
C GLY A 119 19.86 -7.00 1.79
N LEU A 120 18.64 -7.42 2.10
CA LEU A 120 17.56 -7.70 1.16
C LEU A 120 16.54 -6.57 1.28
N TYR A 121 16.24 -5.87 0.18
CA TYR A 121 15.22 -4.83 0.10
C TYR A 121 14.14 -5.26 -0.89
N MET A 122 12.91 -5.39 -0.42
CA MET A 122 11.72 -5.70 -1.21
C MET A 122 10.89 -4.43 -1.31
N ILE A 123 10.87 -3.84 -2.50
CA ILE A 123 10.34 -2.50 -2.75
C ILE A 123 9.08 -2.64 -3.59
N ASP A 124 7.99 -2.02 -3.16
CA ASP A 124 6.76 -1.91 -3.92
C ASP A 124 6.03 -0.59 -3.61
N GLU A 125 4.79 -0.46 -4.07
CA GLU A 125 3.99 0.75 -3.89
C GLU A 125 3.57 1.05 -2.45
N GLU A 126 3.58 0.05 -1.56
CA GLU A 126 3.26 0.19 -0.13
C GLU A 126 4.53 0.54 0.69
N GLY A 127 5.71 0.54 0.08
CA GLY A 127 6.98 0.89 0.72
C GLY A 127 8.04 -0.21 0.59
N VAL A 128 8.93 -0.27 1.60
CA VAL A 128 10.09 -1.19 1.59
C VAL A 128 10.03 -2.15 2.77
N LEU A 129 10.10 -3.45 2.48
CA LEU A 129 10.41 -4.48 3.47
C LEU A 129 11.90 -4.79 3.39
N GLN A 130 12.61 -4.83 4.52
CA GLN A 130 14.05 -5.05 4.53
C GLN A 130 14.48 -6.17 5.48
N SER A 131 15.58 -6.84 5.16
CA SER A 131 16.28 -7.75 6.05
C SER A 131 17.79 -7.58 5.95
N VAL A 132 18.49 -7.83 7.06
CA VAL A 132 19.96 -7.85 7.13
C VAL A 132 20.52 -9.27 7.07
N ASP A 133 19.68 -10.30 7.29
CA ASP A 133 20.11 -11.70 7.25
C ASP A 133 20.25 -12.18 5.80
N VAL A 134 21.43 -11.95 5.24
CA VAL A 134 21.82 -12.32 3.87
C VAL A 134 23.15 -13.04 3.92
N ASN A 135 23.21 -14.22 3.28
CA ASN A 135 24.39 -15.06 3.25
C ASN A 135 24.73 -15.44 1.81
N ALA A 136 25.98 -15.24 1.40
CA ALA A 136 26.48 -15.71 0.12
C ALA A 136 26.91 -17.18 0.21
N LYS A 137 26.58 -17.97 -0.82
CA LYS A 137 27.02 -19.35 -0.99
C LYS A 137 28.21 -19.38 -1.94
N PHE A 138 29.29 -20.02 -1.52
CA PHE A 138 30.49 -20.21 -2.33
C PHE A 138 30.67 -21.69 -2.67
N VAL A 139 30.99 -21.96 -3.94
CA VAL A 139 31.31 -23.29 -4.44
C VAL A 139 32.67 -23.18 -5.14
N ASN A 140 33.66 -23.96 -4.67
CA ASN A 140 35.03 -23.94 -5.19
C ASN A 140 35.67 -22.53 -5.21
N GLY A 141 35.40 -21.72 -4.18
CA GLY A 141 35.94 -20.36 -4.06
C GLY A 141 35.25 -19.31 -4.94
N LYS A 142 34.22 -19.69 -5.72
CA LYS A 142 33.41 -18.75 -6.51
C LYS A 142 32.04 -18.52 -5.87
N PRO A 143 31.53 -17.28 -5.85
CA PRO A 143 30.17 -17.02 -5.40
C PRO A 143 29.18 -17.70 -6.36
N SER A 144 28.26 -18.49 -5.82
CA SER A 144 27.33 -19.32 -6.59
C SER A 144 25.86 -18.99 -6.33
N GLY A 145 25.54 -18.38 -5.19
CA GLY A 145 24.17 -18.02 -4.86
C GLY A 145 24.08 -17.15 -3.62
N ILE A 146 22.88 -16.64 -3.35
CA ILE A 146 22.57 -15.87 -2.14
C ILE A 146 21.36 -16.51 -1.45
N GLU A 147 21.45 -16.66 -0.14
CA GLU A 147 20.32 -17.01 0.71
C GLU A 147 20.00 -15.85 1.64
N ALA A 148 18.79 -15.31 1.54
CA ALA A 148 18.31 -14.23 2.40
C ALA A 148 17.11 -14.71 3.22
N LYS A 149 17.02 -14.25 4.47
CA LYS A 149 15.93 -14.62 5.38
C LYS A 149 15.19 -13.37 5.83
N TYR A 150 13.88 -13.39 5.73
CA TYR A 150 13.00 -12.34 6.23
C TYR A 150 12.14 -12.90 7.38
N ILE A 151 12.32 -12.38 8.59
CA ILE A 151 11.62 -12.81 9.79
C ILE A 151 10.40 -11.92 9.99
N MET A 152 9.23 -12.54 10.14
CA MET A 152 7.95 -11.90 10.41
C MET A 152 7.53 -12.23 11.84
N ARG A 153 7.41 -11.23 12.70
CA ARG A 153 7.05 -11.39 14.12
C ARG A 153 5.58 -11.06 14.39
N THR A 154 4.94 -10.36 13.46
CA THR A 154 3.56 -9.90 13.61
C THR A 154 2.69 -10.34 12.42
N PRO A 155 1.37 -10.54 12.62
CA PRO A 155 0.45 -10.81 11.51
C PRO A 155 0.43 -9.70 10.45
N ARG A 156 0.68 -8.44 10.86
CA ARG A 156 0.73 -7.30 9.94
C ARG A 156 1.91 -7.39 8.97
N GLU A 157 3.08 -7.80 9.47
CA GLU A 157 4.25 -8.06 8.62
C GLU A 157 3.98 -9.21 7.65
N TRP A 158 3.30 -10.25 8.12
CA TRP A 158 2.88 -11.37 7.28
C TRP A 158 1.96 -10.92 6.14
N ASP A 159 0.90 -10.18 6.45
CA ASP A 159 -0.04 -9.68 5.44
C ASP A 159 0.67 -8.74 4.44
N ARG A 160 1.55 -7.86 4.94
CA ARG A 160 2.33 -6.95 4.12
C ARG A 160 3.29 -7.70 3.18
N PHE A 161 3.91 -8.76 3.67
CA PHE A 161 4.77 -9.64 2.89
C PHE A 161 4.00 -10.38 1.80
N MET A 162 2.82 -10.93 2.14
CA MET A 162 1.99 -11.65 1.16
C MET A 162 1.55 -10.72 0.02
N ARG A 163 1.19 -9.45 0.31
CA ARG A 163 0.87 -8.46 -0.72
C ARG A 163 2.05 -8.11 -1.62
N PHE A 164 3.26 -8.03 -1.05
CA PHE A 164 4.48 -7.86 -1.84
C PHE A 164 4.67 -9.05 -2.78
N MET A 165 4.62 -10.27 -2.25
CA MET A 165 4.83 -11.50 -3.02
C MET A 165 3.79 -11.70 -4.12
N GLU A 166 2.52 -11.37 -3.86
CA GLU A 166 1.46 -11.39 -4.86
C GLU A 166 1.81 -10.45 -6.03
N ARG A 167 2.14 -9.20 -5.74
CA ARG A 167 2.53 -8.22 -6.77
C ARG A 167 3.80 -8.62 -7.49
N TYR A 168 4.83 -9.04 -6.77
CA TYR A 168 6.11 -9.48 -7.33
C TYR A 168 5.92 -10.68 -8.25
N SER A 169 5.12 -11.67 -7.85
CA SER A 169 4.82 -12.83 -8.69
C SER A 169 4.10 -12.48 -9.98
N ASN A 170 3.15 -11.54 -9.93
CA ASN A 170 2.44 -11.04 -11.10
C ASN A 170 3.36 -10.30 -12.09
N ALA A 171 4.37 -9.58 -11.59
CA ALA A 171 5.33 -8.85 -12.42
C ALA A 171 6.43 -9.76 -13.00
N SER A 172 6.91 -10.73 -12.22
CA SER A 172 8.04 -11.59 -12.57
C SER A 172 7.66 -12.93 -13.20
N GLY A 173 6.37 -13.27 -13.25
CA GLY A 173 5.90 -14.55 -13.79
C GLY A 173 6.28 -15.77 -12.93
N LEU A 174 6.47 -15.57 -11.62
CA LEU A 174 6.79 -16.65 -10.68
C LEU A 174 5.73 -17.75 -10.73
N GLN A 175 6.15 -18.98 -10.99
CA GLN A 175 5.28 -20.14 -10.95
C GLN A 175 5.40 -20.83 -9.58
N PHE A 176 4.30 -20.95 -8.87
CA PHE A 176 4.26 -21.66 -7.59
C PHE A 176 4.41 -23.17 -7.82
N ILE A 177 5.61 -23.70 -7.57
CA ILE A 177 5.84 -25.15 -7.55
C ILE A 177 5.54 -25.64 -6.13
N LYS A 178 4.33 -26.17 -5.93
CA LYS A 178 3.97 -26.87 -4.69
C LYS A 178 4.62 -28.24 -4.68
N LYS A 179 5.70 -28.40 -3.92
CA LYS A 179 6.36 -29.70 -3.68
C LYS A 179 5.78 -30.40 -2.46
#